data_AF-F8FAX4-F1
#
_entry.id   AF-F8FAX4-F1
#
_cell.length_a   1.000
_cell.length_b   1.000
_cell.length_c   1.000
_cell.angle_alpha   90.00
_cell.angle_beta   90.00
_cell.angle_gamma   90.00
#
_symmetry.space_group_name_H-M   'P 1'
#
loop_
_entity.id
_entity.type
_entity.pdbx_description
1 polymer ?
#
loop_
_entity_poly.entity_id
_entity_poly.type
_entity_poly.pdbx_seq_one_letter_code
_entity_poly.pdbx_strand_id
1 'polypeptide(L)'
;MDGETAIRKAYESILKHDFEQAVAWFEQAITLDPGKAAYHYKLSITYARSNKLEKAIEQAQQAVDLDGRDEHYAFHLQHLQAKRLLFTAEKLFDEPEERLWLAVELLKEAVELDPLSVEGFLLLGMAYHRLGEYAQALRSIKELLKLDPQHTIGRRLSADYEQKWKQYMKNASLRGMQAERNENSHE
;
A
#
# COMPACT_ATOMS: atom_id res chain seq x y z
N MET A 1 20.96 -11.08 32.53
CA MET A 1 19.92 -11.28 31.50
C MET A 1 20.54 -10.80 30.20
N ASP A 2 20.61 -11.66 29.19
CA ASP A 2 21.13 -11.33 27.86
C ASP A 2 19.99 -10.94 26.92
N GLY A 3 20.34 -10.43 25.74
CA GLY A 3 19.38 -10.04 24.72
C GLY A 3 18.48 -11.20 24.30
N GLU A 4 19.01 -12.42 24.18
CA GLU A 4 18.24 -13.60 23.78
C GLU A 4 17.15 -13.98 24.80
N THR A 5 17.45 -13.85 26.11
CA THR A 5 16.45 -14.04 27.17
C THR A 5 15.33 -13.01 27.05
N ALA A 6 15.66 -11.75 26.75
CA ALA A 6 14.66 -10.71 26.54
C ALA A 6 13.80 -11.01 25.30
N ILE A 7 14.39 -11.47 24.19
CA ILE A 7 13.65 -11.92 22.99
C ILE A 7 12.67 -13.05 23.31
N ARG A 8 13.10 -14.07 24.07
CA ARG A 8 12.22 -15.17 24.46
C ARG A 8 11.01 -14.67 25.25
N LYS A 9 11.22 -13.76 26.20
CA LYS A 9 10.13 -13.15 26.97
C LYS A 9 9.21 -12.31 26.09
N ALA A 10 9.75 -11.60 25.10
CA ALA A 10 8.94 -10.86 24.13
C ALA A 10 7.99 -11.80 23.38
N TYR A 11 8.47 -12.96 22.93
CA TYR A 11 7.63 -13.96 22.30
C TYR A 11 6.60 -14.59 23.24
N GLU A 12 6.98 -14.87 24.49
CA GLU A 12 6.02 -15.32 25.51
C GLU A 12 4.89 -14.31 25.75
N SER A 13 5.20 -13.01 25.73
CA SER A 13 4.21 -11.94 25.81
C SER A 13 3.30 -11.90 24.57
N ILE A 14 3.86 -12.06 23.36
CA ILE A 14 3.06 -12.17 22.12
C ILE A 14 2.08 -13.34 22.18
N LEU A 15 2.50 -14.51 22.68
CA LEU A 15 1.63 -15.68 22.82
C LEU A 15 0.49 -15.46 23.82
N LYS A 16 0.67 -14.53 24.77
CA LYS A 16 -0.36 -14.08 25.71
C LYS A 16 -1.18 -12.91 25.17
N HIS A 17 -0.97 -12.50 23.92
CA HIS A 17 -1.58 -11.32 23.30
C HIS A 17 -1.23 -9.99 24.00
N ASP A 18 -0.15 -9.96 24.77
CA ASP A 18 0.35 -8.76 25.45
C ASP A 18 1.45 -8.10 24.61
N PHE A 19 1.03 -7.28 23.65
CA PHE A 19 1.94 -6.67 22.69
C PHE A 19 2.74 -5.52 23.31
N GLU A 20 2.18 -4.80 24.28
CA GLU A 20 2.87 -3.76 25.03
C GLU A 20 4.06 -4.33 25.80
N GLN A 21 3.86 -5.44 26.51
CA GLN A 21 4.95 -6.09 27.23
C GLN A 21 5.98 -6.70 26.29
N ALA A 22 5.54 -7.21 25.13
CA ALA A 22 6.46 -7.71 24.11
C ALA A 22 7.38 -6.59 23.58
N VAL A 23 6.83 -5.41 23.30
CA VAL A 23 7.60 -4.22 22.91
C VAL A 23 8.66 -3.89 23.96
N ALA A 24 8.28 -3.83 25.24
CA ALA A 24 9.23 -3.52 26.32
C ALA A 24 10.38 -4.54 26.40
N TRP A 25 10.10 -5.83 26.19
CA TRP A 25 11.14 -6.86 26.15
C TRP A 25 12.05 -6.74 24.93
N PHE A 26 11.52 -6.38 23.76
CA PHE A 26 12.34 -6.11 22.58
C PHE A 26 13.23 -4.87 22.76
N GLU A 27 12.70 -3.78 23.33
CA GLU A 27 13.48 -2.58 23.65
C GLU A 27 14.60 -2.89 24.63
N GLN A 28 14.34 -3.76 25.62
CA GLN A 28 15.39 -4.25 26.52
C GLN A 28 16.43 -5.10 25.77
N ALA A 29 16.02 -5.95 24.83
CA ALA A 29 16.95 -6.73 24.02
C ALA A 29 17.89 -5.82 23.20
N ILE A 30 17.36 -4.75 22.61
CA ILE A 30 18.13 -3.73 21.87
C ILE A 30 19.08 -2.99 22.82
N THR A 31 18.63 -2.64 24.04
CA THR A 31 19.50 -1.99 25.03
C THR A 31 20.69 -2.87 25.41
N LEU A 32 20.51 -4.19 25.46
CA LEU A 32 21.56 -5.15 25.81
C LEU A 32 22.52 -5.43 24.64
N ASP A 33 22.04 -5.38 23.40
CA ASP A 33 22.85 -5.55 22.19
C ASP A 33 22.34 -4.66 21.05
N PRO A 34 22.77 -3.38 21.01
CA PRO A 34 22.29 -2.40 20.03
C PRO A 34 22.71 -2.69 18.59
N GLY A 35 23.74 -3.52 18.39
CA GLY A 35 24.26 -3.85 17.05
C GLY A 35 23.46 -4.94 16.35
N LYS A 36 22.47 -5.55 17.02
CA LYS A 36 21.73 -6.68 16.48
C LYS A 36 20.54 -6.22 15.63
N ALA A 37 20.75 -6.09 14.33
CA ALA A 37 19.70 -5.72 13.35
C ALA A 37 18.39 -6.53 13.51
N ALA A 38 18.51 -7.84 13.79
CA ALA A 38 17.38 -8.74 13.99
C ALA A 38 16.44 -8.32 15.15
N TYR A 39 16.93 -7.60 16.16
CA TYR A 39 16.09 -7.15 17.28
C TYR A 39 15.24 -5.95 16.87
N HIS A 40 15.82 -5.00 16.13
CA HIS A 40 15.09 -3.88 15.52
C HIS A 40 14.01 -4.38 14.56
N TYR A 41 14.32 -5.36 13.73
CA TYR A 41 13.35 -6.00 12.83
C TYR A 41 12.19 -6.69 13.58
N LYS A 42 12.45 -7.42 14.66
CA LYS A 42 11.38 -8.04 15.46
C LYS A 42 10.51 -6.98 16.16
N LEU A 43 11.13 -5.90 16.62
CA LEU A 43 10.42 -4.79 17.23
C LEU A 43 9.55 -4.05 16.20
N SER A 44 10.03 -3.83 14.98
CA SER A 44 9.23 -3.20 13.90
C SER A 44 7.96 -4.00 13.59
N ILE A 45 8.08 -5.33 13.48
CA ILE A 45 6.93 -6.22 13.29
C ILE A 45 5.92 -6.06 14.43
N THR A 46 6.41 -6.03 15.67
CA THR A 46 5.55 -5.92 16.85
C THR A 46 4.85 -4.55 16.89
N TYR A 47 5.56 -3.47 16.58
CA TYR A 47 4.96 -2.14 16.45
C TYR A 47 3.90 -2.07 15.35
N ALA A 48 4.15 -2.68 14.19
CA ALA A 48 3.19 -2.73 13.10
C ALA A 48 1.91 -3.47 13.51
N ARG A 49 2.03 -4.58 14.25
CA ARG A 49 0.87 -5.33 14.79
C ARG A 49 0.08 -4.56 15.84
N SER A 50 0.75 -3.68 16.59
CA SER A 50 0.12 -2.77 17.55
C SER A 50 -0.39 -1.46 16.93
N ASN A 51 -0.49 -1.38 15.60
CA ASN A 51 -0.95 -0.20 14.86
C ASN A 51 -0.11 1.07 15.13
N LYS A 52 1.18 0.91 15.44
CA LYS A 52 2.15 1.99 15.67
C LYS A 52 3.08 2.09 14.46
N LEU A 53 2.53 2.46 13.31
CA LEU A 53 3.19 2.32 12.00
C LEU A 53 4.48 3.16 11.90
N GLU A 54 4.49 4.38 12.41
CA GLU A 54 5.66 5.27 12.34
C GLU A 54 6.84 4.67 13.13
N LYS A 55 6.57 4.18 14.35
CA LYS A 55 7.56 3.47 15.17
C LYS A 55 8.05 2.19 14.50
N ALA A 56 7.16 1.49 13.80
CA ALA A 56 7.55 0.30 13.05
C ALA A 56 8.56 0.65 11.94
N ILE A 57 8.29 1.72 11.18
CA ILE A 57 9.19 2.18 10.11
C ILE A 57 10.54 2.61 10.68
N GLU A 58 10.56 3.35 11.79
CA GLU A 58 11.80 3.75 12.47
C GLU A 58 12.67 2.54 12.81
N GLN A 59 12.08 1.51 13.43
CA GLN A 59 12.83 0.31 13.81
C GLN A 59 13.23 -0.55 12.60
N ALA A 60 12.39 -0.63 11.56
CA ALA A 60 12.75 -1.32 10.32
C ALA A 60 13.93 -0.63 9.62
N GLN A 61 13.97 0.71 9.63
CA GLN A 61 15.10 1.48 9.13
C GLN A 61 16.38 1.18 9.92
N GLN A 62 16.32 1.12 11.26
CA GLN A 62 17.48 0.73 12.07
C GLN A 62 17.99 -0.67 11.72
N ALA A 63 17.10 -1.63 11.43
CA ALA A 63 17.52 -2.96 11.00
C ALA A 63 18.30 -2.92 9.65
N VAL A 64 17.82 -2.12 8.69
CA VAL A 64 18.49 -1.92 7.40
C VAL A 64 19.82 -1.18 7.57
N ASP A 65 19.88 -0.17 8.44
CA ASP A 65 21.11 0.61 8.68
C ASP A 65 22.21 -0.27 9.31
N LEU A 66 21.82 -1.21 10.18
CA LEU A 66 22.74 -2.13 10.85
C LEU A 66 23.20 -3.29 9.95
N ASP A 67 22.32 -3.81 9.08
CA ASP A 67 22.67 -4.86 8.12
C ASP A 67 21.91 -4.71 6.79
N GLY A 68 22.38 -3.80 5.96
CA GLY A 68 21.78 -3.50 4.66
C GLY A 68 21.95 -4.58 3.60
N ARG A 69 22.60 -5.71 3.92
CA ARG A 69 22.75 -6.85 3.00
C ARG A 69 21.60 -7.86 3.14
N ASP A 70 20.86 -7.83 4.25
CA ASP A 70 19.71 -8.69 4.44
C ASP A 70 18.49 -8.10 3.73
N GLU A 71 18.16 -8.67 2.57
CA GLU A 71 17.03 -8.24 1.75
C GLU A 71 15.69 -8.30 2.49
N HIS A 72 15.54 -9.18 3.51
CA HIS A 72 14.30 -9.26 4.28
C HIS A 72 14.03 -7.97 5.06
N TYR A 73 15.06 -7.28 5.55
CA TYR A 73 14.89 -6.01 6.25
C TYR A 73 14.48 -4.91 5.27
N ALA A 74 15.11 -4.87 4.09
CA ALA A 74 14.77 -3.92 3.05
C ALA A 74 13.31 -4.11 2.57
N PHE A 75 12.91 -5.35 2.24
CA PHE A 75 11.54 -5.66 1.83
C PHE A 75 10.51 -5.33 2.92
N HIS A 76 10.83 -5.60 4.19
CA HIS A 76 9.94 -5.24 5.29
C HIS A 76 9.79 -3.73 5.47
N LEU A 77 10.87 -2.97 5.37
CA LEU A 77 10.84 -1.52 5.41
C LEU A 77 9.98 -0.96 4.26
N GLN A 78 10.21 -1.44 3.03
CA GLN A 78 9.42 -1.05 1.85
C GLN A 78 7.93 -1.33 2.04
N HIS A 79 7.59 -2.52 2.55
CA HIS A 79 6.20 -2.88 2.86
C HIS A 79 5.56 -1.93 3.89
N LEU A 80 6.28 -1.54 4.95
CA LEU A 80 5.76 -0.58 5.93
C LEU A 80 5.63 0.83 5.35
N GLN A 81 6.56 1.26 4.51
CA GLN A 81 6.49 2.54 3.80
C GLN A 81 5.31 2.58 2.83
N ALA A 82 5.09 1.50 2.06
CA ALA A 82 3.92 1.34 1.22
C ALA A 82 2.63 1.47 2.04
N LYS A 83 2.51 0.76 3.17
CA LYS A 83 1.36 0.89 4.07
C LYS A 83 1.10 2.32 4.55
N ARG A 84 2.15 3.09 4.86
CA ARG A 84 2.01 4.50 5.27
C ARG A 84 1.44 5.35 4.14
N LEU A 85 1.89 5.11 2.91
CA LEU A 85 1.37 5.79 1.73
C LEU A 85 -0.09 5.42 1.47
N LEU A 86 -0.46 4.14 1.59
CA LEU A 86 -1.86 3.69 1.48
C LEU A 86 -2.75 4.42 2.49
N PHE A 87 -2.37 4.41 3.77
CA PHE A 87 -3.13 5.08 4.83
C PHE A 87 -3.28 6.59 4.61
N THR A 88 -2.25 7.22 4.04
CA THR A 88 -2.30 8.65 3.72
C THR A 88 -3.20 8.91 2.52
N ALA A 89 -3.11 8.07 1.48
CA ALA A 89 -3.94 8.18 0.29
C ALA A 89 -5.42 7.94 0.59
N GLU A 90 -5.76 6.97 1.44
CA GLU A 90 -7.15 6.69 1.84
C GLU A 90 -7.84 7.90 2.44
N LYS A 91 -7.14 8.69 3.26
CA LYS A 91 -7.69 9.91 3.86
C LYS A 91 -8.03 10.99 2.83
N LEU A 92 -7.41 10.94 1.66
CA LEU A 92 -7.68 11.88 0.57
C LEU A 92 -8.92 11.49 -0.25
N PHE A 93 -9.55 10.34 0.02
CA PHE A 93 -10.76 9.95 -0.72
C PHE A 93 -11.95 10.84 -0.37
N ASP A 94 -12.03 11.38 0.85
CA ASP A 94 -13.12 12.26 1.27
C ASP A 94 -12.88 13.73 0.90
N GLU A 95 -11.72 14.04 0.31
CA GLU A 95 -11.32 15.39 -0.10
C GLU A 95 -11.78 15.73 -1.54
N PRO A 96 -11.71 17.02 -1.94
CA PRO A 96 -12.03 17.46 -3.31
C PRO A 96 -11.23 16.74 -4.40
N GLU A 97 -11.72 16.79 -5.64
CA GLU A 97 -11.14 16.07 -6.79
C GLU A 97 -9.65 16.38 -7.01
N GLU A 98 -9.21 17.61 -6.74
CA GLU A 98 -7.82 18.02 -6.86
C GLU A 98 -6.89 17.26 -5.92
N ARG A 99 -7.39 16.88 -4.73
CA ARG A 99 -6.65 16.06 -3.75
C ARG A 99 -6.65 14.59 -4.11
N LEU A 100 -7.59 14.15 -4.94
CA LEU A 100 -7.67 12.77 -5.39
C LEU A 100 -6.52 12.41 -6.35
N TRP A 101 -6.03 13.36 -7.15
CA TRP A 101 -4.80 13.20 -7.93
C TRP A 101 -3.57 12.97 -7.05
N LEU A 102 -3.47 13.66 -5.90
CA LEU A 102 -2.42 13.38 -4.92
C LEU A 102 -2.54 11.96 -4.36
N ALA A 103 -3.75 11.47 -4.10
CA ALA A 103 -3.97 10.09 -3.70
C ALA A 103 -3.46 9.10 -4.76
N VAL A 104 -3.71 9.35 -6.05
CA VAL A 104 -3.18 8.53 -7.15
C VAL A 104 -1.65 8.47 -7.12
N GLU A 105 -0.97 9.60 -6.94
CA GLU A 105 0.50 9.61 -6.91
C GLU A 105 1.06 8.83 -5.70
N LEU A 106 0.47 9.00 -4.51
CA LEU A 106 0.85 8.22 -3.33
C LEU A 106 0.61 6.72 -3.52
N LEU A 107 -0.50 6.35 -4.17
CA LEU A 107 -0.86 4.96 -4.42
C LEU A 107 0.04 4.31 -5.47
N LYS A 108 0.50 5.05 -6.49
CA LYS A 108 1.50 4.57 -7.44
C LYS A 108 2.82 4.25 -6.73
N GLU A 109 3.31 5.18 -5.92
CA GLU A 109 4.54 4.96 -5.13
C GLU A 109 4.36 3.75 -4.19
N ALA A 110 3.19 3.61 -3.58
CA ALA A 110 2.89 2.46 -2.72
C ALA A 110 2.96 1.11 -3.45
N VAL A 111 2.42 0.99 -4.66
CA VAL A 111 2.46 -0.27 -5.43
C VAL A 111 3.82 -0.51 -6.11
N GLU A 112 4.64 0.53 -6.27
CA GLU A 112 6.05 0.37 -6.68
C GLU A 112 6.90 -0.17 -5.53
N LEU A 113 6.66 0.31 -4.30
CA LEU A 113 7.32 -0.18 -3.09
C LEU A 113 6.86 -1.59 -2.69
N ASP A 114 5.56 -1.89 -2.83
CA ASP A 114 4.99 -3.22 -2.58
C ASP A 114 4.14 -3.69 -3.77
N PRO A 115 4.78 -4.32 -4.79
CA PRO A 115 4.08 -4.83 -5.97
C PRO A 115 3.15 -6.00 -5.70
N LEU A 116 3.10 -6.53 -4.48
CA LEU A 116 2.19 -7.59 -4.07
C LEU A 116 0.99 -7.06 -3.26
N SER A 117 0.88 -5.73 -3.13
CA SER A 117 -0.21 -5.10 -2.40
C SER A 117 -1.54 -5.12 -3.17
N VAL A 118 -2.35 -6.13 -2.88
CA VAL A 118 -3.75 -6.24 -3.35
C VAL A 118 -4.55 -4.97 -3.00
N GLU A 119 -4.40 -4.49 -1.77
CA GLU A 119 -5.03 -3.27 -1.28
C GLU A 119 -4.57 -2.02 -2.04
N GLY A 120 -3.26 -1.91 -2.33
CA GLY A 120 -2.72 -0.80 -3.12
C GLY A 120 -3.31 -0.72 -4.52
N PHE A 121 -3.39 -1.85 -5.24
CA PHE A 121 -4.02 -1.90 -6.56
C PHE A 121 -5.53 -1.64 -6.51
N LEU A 122 -6.21 -2.07 -5.44
CA LEU A 122 -7.63 -1.80 -5.23
C LEU A 122 -7.89 -0.30 -5.11
N LEU A 123 -7.19 0.35 -4.17
CA LEU A 123 -7.32 1.78 -3.90
C LEU A 123 -6.92 2.60 -5.13
N LEU A 124 -5.83 2.23 -5.82
CA LEU A 124 -5.40 2.91 -7.05
C LEU A 124 -6.47 2.83 -8.14
N GLY A 125 -7.09 1.66 -8.32
CA GLY A 125 -8.21 1.48 -9.24
C GLY A 125 -9.42 2.35 -8.88
N MET A 126 -9.77 2.41 -7.60
CA MET A 126 -10.87 3.23 -7.10
C MET A 126 -10.61 4.73 -7.26
N ALA A 127 -9.39 5.20 -7.00
CA ALA A 127 -9.00 6.60 -7.16
C ALA A 127 -9.10 7.01 -8.64
N TYR A 128 -8.54 6.23 -9.56
CA TYR A 128 -8.66 6.48 -10.99
C TYR A 128 -10.11 6.48 -11.47
N HIS A 129 -10.92 5.53 -11.00
CA HIS A 129 -12.33 5.48 -11.39
C HIS A 129 -13.09 6.74 -10.96
N ARG A 130 -12.85 7.24 -9.74
CA ARG A 130 -13.46 8.48 -9.25
C ARG A 130 -13.05 9.71 -10.06
N LEU A 131 -11.82 9.72 -10.60
CA LEU A 131 -11.32 10.74 -11.52
C LEU A 131 -11.83 10.57 -12.97
N GLY A 132 -12.64 9.54 -13.26
CA GLY A 132 -13.09 9.24 -14.62
C GLY A 132 -12.03 8.58 -15.52
N GLU A 133 -10.86 8.26 -14.98
CA GLU A 133 -9.74 7.61 -15.68
C GLU A 133 -9.98 6.10 -15.80
N TYR A 134 -11.04 5.70 -16.53
CA TYR A 134 -11.52 4.32 -16.54
C TYR A 134 -10.52 3.30 -17.09
N ALA A 135 -9.67 3.68 -18.05
CA ALA A 135 -8.65 2.78 -18.59
C ALA A 135 -7.58 2.44 -17.54
N GLN A 136 -7.13 3.44 -16.77
CA GLN A 136 -6.16 3.30 -15.69
C GLN A 136 -6.79 2.48 -14.55
N ALA A 137 -8.03 2.80 -14.18
CA ALA A 137 -8.78 2.07 -13.17
C ALA A 137 -8.86 0.57 -13.50
N LEU A 138 -9.17 0.23 -14.75
CA LEU A 138 -9.19 -1.16 -15.23
C LEU A 138 -7.84 -1.84 -15.19
N ARG A 139 -6.75 -1.13 -15.53
CA ARG A 139 -5.39 -1.69 -15.43
C ARG A 139 -5.06 -2.06 -13.99
N SER A 140 -5.32 -1.17 -13.03
CA SER A 140 -5.05 -1.43 -11.61
C SER A 140 -5.85 -2.62 -11.09
N ILE A 141 -7.15 -2.70 -11.43
CA ILE A 141 -7.98 -3.85 -11.02
C ILE A 141 -7.54 -5.15 -11.68
N LYS A 142 -6.99 -5.11 -12.91
CA LYS A 142 -6.42 -6.29 -13.54
C LYS A 142 -5.16 -6.78 -12.83
N GLU A 143 -4.28 -5.88 -12.40
CA GLU A 143 -3.11 -6.27 -11.59
C GLU A 143 -3.56 -6.89 -10.25
N LEU A 144 -4.54 -6.30 -9.58
CA LEU A 144 -5.17 -6.90 -8.39
C LEU A 144 -5.63 -8.33 -8.65
N LEU A 145 -6.37 -8.57 -9.75
CA LEU A 145 -6.92 -9.88 -10.08
C LEU A 145 -5.87 -10.89 -10.57
N LYS A 146 -4.67 -10.45 -10.96
CA LYS A 146 -3.53 -11.36 -11.17
C LYS A 146 -3.00 -11.89 -9.83
N LEU A 147 -2.96 -11.04 -8.80
CA LEU A 147 -2.50 -11.39 -7.46
C LEU A 147 -3.53 -12.23 -6.71
N ASP A 148 -4.80 -11.81 -6.74
CA ASP A 148 -5.93 -12.56 -6.17
C ASP A 148 -7.04 -12.72 -7.22
N PRO A 149 -7.00 -13.82 -7.99
CA PRO A 149 -8.04 -14.12 -8.98
C PRO A 149 -9.43 -14.28 -8.39
N GLN A 150 -9.58 -14.59 -7.10
CA GLN A 150 -10.86 -14.83 -6.43
C GLN A 150 -11.40 -13.61 -5.69
N HIS A 151 -10.70 -12.47 -5.77
CA HIS A 151 -11.11 -11.25 -5.10
C HIS A 151 -12.50 -10.77 -5.57
N THR A 152 -13.50 -10.91 -4.70
CA THR A 152 -14.91 -10.62 -5.02
C THR A 152 -15.14 -9.17 -5.42
N ILE A 153 -14.58 -8.22 -4.64
CA ILE A 153 -14.69 -6.78 -4.94
C ILE A 153 -13.99 -6.44 -6.26
N GLY A 154 -12.76 -6.90 -6.48
CA GLY A 154 -12.01 -6.68 -7.72
C GLY A 154 -12.76 -7.17 -8.96
N ARG A 155 -13.36 -8.36 -8.94
CA ARG A 155 -14.16 -8.86 -10.07
C ARG A 155 -15.37 -7.97 -10.38
N ARG A 156 -16.07 -7.53 -9.32
CA ARG A 156 -17.21 -6.61 -9.46
C ARG A 156 -16.79 -5.27 -10.05
N LEU A 157 -15.71 -4.68 -9.53
CA LEU A 157 -15.18 -3.42 -10.03
C LEU A 157 -14.66 -3.54 -11.46
N SER A 158 -14.04 -4.66 -11.83
CA SER A 158 -13.59 -4.91 -13.20
C SER A 158 -14.77 -4.83 -14.18
N ALA A 159 -15.89 -5.49 -13.88
CA ALA A 159 -17.07 -5.47 -14.74
C ALA A 159 -17.68 -4.06 -14.87
N ASP A 160 -17.80 -3.34 -13.74
CA ASP A 160 -18.31 -1.97 -13.73
C ASP A 160 -17.41 -1.02 -14.53
N TYR A 161 -16.10 -1.06 -14.29
CA TYR A 161 -15.15 -0.18 -14.95
C TYR A 161 -15.06 -0.49 -16.46
N GLU A 162 -15.22 -1.75 -16.87
CA GLU A 162 -15.27 -2.15 -18.28
C GLU A 162 -16.48 -1.55 -18.99
N GLN A 163 -17.64 -1.54 -18.32
CA GLN A 163 -18.85 -0.92 -18.85
C GLN A 163 -18.67 0.60 -18.99
N LYS A 164 -18.12 1.27 -17.96
CA LYS A 164 -17.84 2.71 -17.98
C LYS A 164 -16.85 3.08 -19.09
N TRP A 165 -15.78 2.32 -19.24
CA TRP A 165 -14.79 2.52 -20.30
C TRP A 165 -15.41 2.37 -21.70
N LYS A 166 -16.21 1.32 -21.93
CA LYS A 166 -16.93 1.13 -23.21
C LYS A 166 -17.87 2.30 -23.52
N GLN A 167 -18.61 2.78 -22.51
CA GLN A 167 -19.51 3.92 -22.66
C GLN A 167 -18.74 5.20 -22.99
N TYR A 168 -17.63 5.45 -22.28
CA TYR A 168 -16.75 6.58 -22.54
C TYR A 168 -16.23 6.58 -23.98
N MET A 169 -15.69 5.45 -24.45
CA MET A 169 -15.16 5.31 -25.81
C MET A 169 -16.23 5.52 -26.89
N LYS A 170 -17.44 4.98 -26.67
CA LYS A 170 -18.57 5.21 -27.58
C LYS A 170 -18.93 6.70 -27.67
N ASN A 171 -19.01 7.38 -26.53
CA ASN A 171 -19.35 8.80 -26.48
C ASN A 171 -18.25 9.67 -27.12
N ALA A 172 -16.98 9.34 -26.90
CA ALA A 172 -15.85 10.04 -27.52
C ALA A 172 -15.87 9.89 -29.05
N SER A 173 -16.12 8.69 -29.56
CA SER A 173 -16.25 8.43 -31.00
C SER A 173 -17.41 9.22 -31.62
N LEU A 174 -18.57 9.27 -30.97
CA LEU A 174 -19.72 10.05 -31.43
C LEU A 174 -19.44 11.56 -31.50
N ARG A 175 -18.70 12.10 -30.52
CA ARG A 175 -18.28 13.51 -30.52
C ARG A 175 -17.32 13.83 -31.66
N GLY A 176 -16.35 12.94 -31.94
CA GLY A 176 -15.43 13.10 -33.07
C GLY A 176 -16.17 13.15 -34.41
N MET A 177 -17.11 12.23 -34.62
CA MET A 177 -17.96 12.21 -35.84
C MET A 177 -18.83 13.46 -35.99
N GLN A 178 -19.30 14.05 -34.87
CA GLN A 178 -20.09 15.29 -34.89
C GLN A 178 -19.23 16.52 -35.21
N ALA A 179 -17.99 16.58 -34.72
CA ALA A 179 -17.05 17.66 -35.02
C ALA A 179 -16.68 17.68 -36.52
N GLU A 180 -16.33 16.52 -37.10
CA GLU A 180 -16.01 16.38 -38.53
C GLU A 180 -17.19 16.76 -39.44
N ARG A 181 -18.42 16.44 -39.03
CA ARG A 181 -19.63 16.78 -39.81
C ARG A 181 -19.94 18.28 -39.80
N ASN A 182 -19.61 18.97 -38.72
CA ASN A 182 -19.81 20.42 -38.61
C ASN A 182 -18.73 21.18 -39.42
N GLU A 183 -17.48 20.71 -39.41
CA GLU A 183 -16.40 21.31 -40.22
C GLU A 183 -16.68 21.19 -41.73
N ASN A 184 -17.15 20.02 -42.19
CA ASN A 184 -17.51 19.80 -43.61
C ASN A 184 -18.82 20.47 -44.05
N SER A 185 -19.55 21.15 -43.16
CA SER A 185 -20.80 21.85 -43.47
C SER A 185 -20.64 23.38 -43.61
N HIS A 186 -19.41 23.87 -43.42
CA HIS A 186 -19.02 25.27 -43.55
C HIS A 186 -18.09 25.55 -44.74
N GLU A 187 -17.84 24.54 -45.60
CA GLU A 187 -17.23 24.67 -46.94
C GLU A 187 -18.32 24.69 -48.03
#